data_AF-A0AAV2QPM8-F1
#
_entry.id   AF-A0AAV2QPM8-F1
#
_cell.length_a   1.000
_cell.length_b   1.000
_cell.length_c   1.000
_cell.angle_alpha   90.00
_cell.angle_beta   90.00
_cell.angle_gamma   90.00
#
_symmetry.space_group_name_H-M   'P 1'
#
loop_
_entity.id
_entity.type
_entity.pdbx_description
1 polymer ?
#
loop_
_entity_poly.entity_id
_entity_poly.type
_entity_poly.pdbx_seq_one_letter_code
_entity_poly.pdbx_strand_id
1 'polypeptide(L)'
;MADATTAKLTINGKLYEVGPDVTVGTNLVDFLHSQGLTGTHYTCRKGGCGSCTVVGKYTDPSTGENKEYAFNSCLAMVHACDGWEITTVEGLGNRHDGYHVVQDRLADFSGTQCGFCSPGMVMNMYG
;
A
#
# COMPACT_ATOMS: atom_id res chain seq x y z
N MET A 1 -25.80 8.98 4.95
CA MET A 1 -24.76 8.76 5.98
C MET A 1 -24.11 7.45 5.61
N ALA A 2 -22.81 7.45 5.30
CA ALA A 2 -22.10 6.19 5.02
C ALA A 2 -22.20 5.30 6.26
N ASP A 3 -22.53 4.03 6.07
CA ASP A 3 -22.46 3.04 7.12
C ASP A 3 -20.98 2.93 7.53
N ALA A 4 -20.66 3.26 8.77
CA ALA A 4 -19.29 3.31 9.29
C ALA A 4 -18.56 1.95 9.27
N THR A 5 -19.22 0.91 8.77
CA THR A 5 -18.69 -0.45 8.57
C THR A 5 -18.34 -0.75 7.11
N THR A 6 -18.45 0.21 6.19
CA THR A 6 -18.09 0.02 4.77
C THR A 6 -17.14 1.11 4.29
N ALA A 7 -16.21 0.73 3.42
CA ALA A 7 -15.29 1.66 2.76
C ALA A 7 -15.04 1.22 1.31
N LYS A 8 -14.69 2.17 0.44
CA LYS A 8 -14.30 1.91 -0.94
C LYS A 8 -12.96 2.55 -1.21
N LEU A 9 -12.00 1.77 -1.70
CA LEU A 9 -10.67 2.25 -2.03
C LEU A 9 -10.22 1.66 -3.36
N THR A 10 -9.39 2.39 -4.07
CA THR A 10 -8.76 1.90 -5.30
C THR A 10 -7.38 1.36 -4.93
N ILE A 11 -7.07 0.13 -5.31
CA ILE A 11 -5.74 -0.46 -5.11
C ILE A 11 -5.19 -0.86 -6.48
N ASN A 12 -4.05 -0.30 -6.87
CA ASN A 12 -3.40 -0.55 -8.16
C ASN A 12 -4.38 -0.37 -9.36
N GLY A 13 -5.18 0.70 -9.33
CA GLY A 13 -6.18 1.00 -10.36
C GLY A 13 -7.46 0.16 -10.33
N LYS A 14 -7.59 -0.82 -9.42
CA LYS A 14 -8.79 -1.64 -9.25
C LYS A 14 -9.59 -1.19 -8.03
N LEU A 15 -10.91 -1.08 -8.17
CA LEU A 15 -11.79 -0.76 -7.05
C LEU A 15 -11.97 -1.97 -6.12
N TYR A 16 -11.83 -1.74 -4.82
CA TYR A 16 -12.10 -2.69 -3.75
C TYR A 16 -13.17 -2.12 -2.82
N GLU A 17 -14.15 -2.95 -2.47
CA GLU A 17 -15.16 -2.64 -1.46
C GLU A 17 -14.82 -3.40 -0.18
N VAL A 18 -14.67 -2.67 0.91
CA VAL A 18 -14.50 -3.21 2.26
C VAL A 18 -15.90 -3.42 2.82
N GLY A 19 -16.29 -4.69 2.91
CA GLY A 19 -17.60 -5.10 3.39
C GLY A 19 -17.74 -5.02 4.91
N PRO A 20 -18.97 -5.18 5.42
CA PRO A 20 -19.27 -5.16 6.86
C PRO A 20 -18.67 -6.35 7.62
N ASP A 21 -18.21 -7.39 6.91
CA ASP A 21 -17.51 -8.55 7.44
C ASP A 21 -16.04 -8.26 7.79
N VAL A 22 -15.47 -7.17 7.28
CA VAL A 22 -14.12 -6.74 7.60
C VAL A 22 -14.12 -5.92 8.89
N THR A 23 -13.52 -6.48 9.95
CA THR A 23 -13.40 -5.82 11.25
C THR A 23 -12.80 -4.41 11.11
N VAL A 24 -13.38 -3.41 11.78
CA VAL A 24 -12.85 -2.02 11.82
C VAL A 24 -11.37 -1.97 12.22
N GLY A 25 -10.95 -2.94 13.04
CA GLY A 25 -9.59 -3.23 13.49
C GLY A 25 -8.60 -3.73 12.43
N THR A 26 -9.02 -3.94 11.18
CA THR A 26 -8.18 -4.53 10.13
C THR A 26 -7.18 -3.53 9.59
N ASN A 27 -5.90 -3.84 9.71
CA ASN A 27 -4.85 -3.05 9.10
C ASN A 27 -4.87 -3.18 7.56
N LEU A 28 -4.47 -2.13 6.87
CA LEU A 28 -4.42 -2.12 5.40
C LEU A 28 -3.54 -3.26 4.87
N VAL A 29 -2.41 -3.56 5.51
CA VAL A 29 -1.53 -4.66 5.08
C VAL A 29 -2.20 -6.03 5.15
N ASP A 30 -3.01 -6.27 6.18
CA ASP A 30 -3.74 -7.54 6.35
C ASP A 30 -4.85 -7.66 5.30
N PHE A 31 -5.51 -6.54 4.97
CA PHE A 31 -6.47 -6.47 3.87
C PHE A 31 -5.81 -6.75 2.51
N LEU A 32 -4.67 -6.12 2.20
CA LEU A 32 -3.93 -6.37 0.94
C LEU A 32 -3.62 -7.86 0.76
N HIS A 33 -3.15 -8.51 1.82
CA HIS A 33 -2.84 -9.94 1.78
C HIS A 33 -4.07 -10.82 1.60
N SER A 34 -5.20 -10.47 2.20
CA SER A 34 -6.47 -11.19 1.98
C SER A 34 -6.98 -11.08 0.54
N GLN A 35 -6.58 -10.03 -0.18
CA GLN A 35 -6.84 -9.84 -1.60
C GLN A 35 -5.78 -10.46 -2.52
N GLY A 36 -4.78 -11.16 -1.96
CA GLY A 36 -3.69 -11.80 -2.72
C GLY A 36 -2.55 -10.86 -3.12
N LEU A 37 -2.54 -9.61 -2.63
CA LEU A 37 -1.46 -8.65 -2.85
C LEU A 37 -0.41 -8.81 -1.74
N THR A 38 0.48 -9.78 -1.91
CA THR A 38 1.42 -10.24 -0.88
C THR A 38 2.80 -9.58 -0.92
N GLY A 39 3.07 -8.72 -1.90
CA GLY A 39 4.35 -8.03 -2.09
C GLY A 39 4.67 -7.01 -1.00
N THR A 40 3.65 -6.40 -0.39
CA THR A 40 3.83 -5.54 0.79
C THR A 40 4.09 -6.40 2.02
N HIS A 41 5.35 -6.51 2.45
CA HIS A 41 5.71 -7.34 3.60
C HIS A 41 5.45 -6.66 4.95
N TYR A 42 5.32 -7.44 6.03
CA TYR A 42 5.20 -6.90 7.39
C TYR A 42 5.93 -7.76 8.41
N THR A 43 6.63 -7.11 9.35
CA THR A 43 7.33 -7.79 10.45
C THR A 43 7.11 -7.09 11.78
N CYS A 44 7.57 -5.84 11.92
CA CYS A 44 7.58 -5.18 13.21
C CYS A 44 6.20 -4.74 13.73
N ARG A 45 5.23 -4.52 12.82
CA ARG A 45 3.86 -4.01 13.08
C ARG A 45 3.78 -2.76 13.97
N LYS A 46 4.83 -1.95 13.99
CA LYS A 46 4.95 -0.73 14.79
C LYS A 46 5.55 0.46 14.02
N GLY A 47 5.56 0.38 12.69
CA GLY A 47 6.06 1.43 11.80
C GLY A 47 7.58 1.62 11.75
N GLY A 48 8.37 0.80 12.45
CA GLY A 48 9.81 0.99 12.55
C GLY A 48 10.65 0.42 11.39
N CYS A 49 10.17 -0.61 10.69
CA CYS A 49 10.97 -1.32 9.68
C CYS A 49 10.72 -0.87 8.24
N GLY A 50 9.61 -0.18 7.94
CA GLY A 50 9.26 0.27 6.58
C GLY A 50 8.96 -0.84 5.55
N SER A 51 9.02 -2.12 5.92
CA SER A 51 8.77 -3.22 4.98
C SER A 51 7.34 -3.21 4.40
N CYS A 52 6.40 -2.61 5.15
CA CYS A 52 4.99 -2.51 4.78
C CYS A 52 4.64 -1.19 4.09
N THR A 53 5.63 -0.46 3.58
CA THR A 53 5.36 0.82 2.93
C THR A 53 4.52 0.62 1.66
N VAL A 54 3.51 1.46 1.53
CA VAL A 54 2.68 1.66 0.32
C VAL A 54 2.56 3.16 0.08
N VAL A 55 2.11 3.57 -1.11
CA VAL A 55 1.83 4.98 -1.41
C VAL A 55 0.33 5.19 -1.46
N GLY A 56 -0.15 6.24 -0.81
CA GLY A 56 -1.56 6.61 -0.81
C GLY A 56 -1.74 8.00 -1.39
N LYS A 57 -2.72 8.11 -2.29
CA LYS A 57 -3.18 9.37 -2.84
C LYS A 57 -4.62 9.63 -2.40
N TYR A 58 -4.87 10.84 -1.93
CA TYR A 58 -6.17 11.25 -1.41
C TYR A 58 -6.33 12.76 -1.52
N THR A 59 -7.56 13.24 -1.47
CA THR A 59 -7.85 14.67 -1.35
C THR A 59 -7.90 15.04 0.13
N ASP A 60 -7.04 15.96 0.56
CA ASP A 60 -7.03 16.43 1.94
C ASP A 60 -8.35 17.18 2.23
N PRO A 61 -9.19 16.73 3.19
CA PRO A 61 -10.48 17.36 3.46
C PRO A 61 -10.35 18.76 4.06
N SER A 62 -9.19 19.13 4.60
CA SER A 62 -8.94 20.45 5.18
C SER A 62 -8.51 21.49 4.14
N THR A 63 -7.80 21.09 3.09
CA THR A 63 -7.29 22.01 2.04
C THR A 63 -7.96 21.83 0.68
N GLY A 64 -8.57 20.68 0.42
CA GLY A 64 -9.10 20.29 -0.89
C GLY A 64 -8.02 19.90 -1.90
N GLU A 65 -6.75 19.82 -1.49
CA GLU A 65 -5.63 19.49 -2.38
C GLU A 65 -5.42 17.97 -2.46
N ASN A 66 -5.03 17.49 -3.64
CA ASN A 66 -4.59 16.10 -3.80
C ASN A 66 -3.20 15.95 -3.20
N LYS A 67 -3.08 15.06 -2.21
CA LYS A 67 -1.82 14.68 -1.57
C LYS A 67 -1.47 13.24 -1.92
N GLU A 68 -0.18 12.98 -2.00
CA GLU A 68 0.39 11.66 -2.23
C GLU A 68 1.59 11.50 -1.30
N TYR A 69 1.66 10.38 -0.58
CA TYR A 69 2.83 10.07 0.25
C TYR A 69 2.96 8.58 0.55
N ALA A 70 4.20 8.15 0.77
CA ALA A 70 4.54 6.83 1.31
C ALA A 70 4.21 6.70 2.81
N PHE A 71 3.56 5.59 3.21
CA PHE A 71 3.23 5.32 4.62
C PHE A 71 3.20 3.84 4.99
N ASN A 72 3.27 3.56 6.29
CA ASN A 72 3.25 2.21 6.83
C ASN A 72 1.82 1.62 6.86
N SER A 73 1.52 0.72 5.94
CA SER A 73 0.20 0.05 5.87
C SER A 73 -0.13 -0.82 7.09
N CYS A 74 0.87 -1.20 7.90
CA CYS A 74 0.64 -1.93 9.15
C CYS A 74 0.08 -1.07 10.29
N LEU A 75 0.05 0.26 10.14
CA LEU A 75 -0.51 1.19 11.13
C LEU A 75 -1.80 1.87 10.64
N ALA A 76 -2.06 1.81 9.34
CA ALA A 76 -3.29 2.32 8.76
C ALA A 76 -4.40 1.27 8.86
N MET A 77 -5.60 1.71 9.21
CA MET A 77 -6.81 0.88 9.18
C MET A 77 -7.40 0.95 7.78
N VAL A 78 -7.82 -0.17 7.21
CA VAL A 78 -8.36 -0.19 5.83
C VAL A 78 -9.58 0.73 5.68
N HIS A 79 -10.43 0.79 6.71
CA HIS A 79 -11.60 1.68 6.74
C HIS A 79 -11.25 3.17 6.77
N ALA A 80 -10.06 3.53 7.26
CA ALA A 80 -9.60 4.92 7.25
C ALA A 80 -9.09 5.37 5.87
N CYS A 81 -8.90 4.43 4.95
CA CYS A 81 -8.50 4.69 3.57
C CYS A 81 -9.69 4.81 2.61
N ASP A 82 -10.90 5.05 3.13
CA ASP A 82 -12.09 5.27 2.29
C ASP A 82 -11.87 6.44 1.32
N GLY A 83 -12.13 6.19 0.04
CA GLY A 83 -11.89 7.12 -1.06
C GLY A 83 -10.43 7.25 -1.52
N TRP A 84 -9.48 6.54 -0.91
CA TRP A 84 -8.06 6.66 -1.27
C TRP A 84 -7.70 5.80 -2.48
N GLU A 85 -6.65 6.22 -3.18
CA GLU A 85 -5.96 5.43 -4.20
C GLU A 85 -4.63 4.93 -3.63
N ILE A 86 -4.53 3.62 -3.42
CA ILE A 86 -3.37 2.93 -2.87
C ILE A 86 -2.57 2.29 -3.99
N THR A 87 -1.27 2.55 -4.01
CA THR A 87 -0.31 1.86 -4.88
C THR A 87 0.59 0.97 -4.04
N THR A 88 0.63 -0.32 -4.38
CA THR A 88 1.56 -1.30 -3.80
C THR A 88 2.72 -1.59 -4.75
N VAL A 89 3.69 -2.39 -4.33
CA VAL A 89 4.84 -2.75 -5.16
C VAL A 89 4.43 -3.45 -6.45
N GLU A 90 3.38 -4.27 -6.41
CA GLU A 90 2.84 -4.97 -7.59
C GLU A 90 2.17 -4.02 -8.58
N GLY A 91 1.65 -2.89 -8.10
CA GLY A 91 1.04 -1.85 -8.92
C GLY A 91 2.04 -1.02 -9.72
N LEU A 92 3.30 -0.94 -9.27
CA LEU A 92 4.36 -0.24 -9.99
C LEU A 92 4.85 -1.01 -11.21
N GLY A 93 4.90 -2.33 -11.09
CA GLY A 93 5.47 -3.18 -12.12
C GLY A 93 5.67 -4.61 -11.62
N ASN A 94 5.66 -5.54 -12.57
CA ASN A 94 5.76 -6.97 -12.30
C ASN A 94 6.36 -7.71 -13.51
N ARG A 95 6.63 -9.01 -13.36
CA ARG A 95 7.24 -9.86 -14.41
C ARG A 95 6.43 -10.00 -15.71
N HIS A 96 5.14 -9.68 -15.69
CA HIS A 96 4.24 -9.79 -16.84
C HIS A 96 4.15 -8.48 -17.62
N ASP A 97 4.07 -7.36 -16.90
CA ASP A 97 3.86 -6.02 -17.50
C ASP A 97 5.14 -5.19 -17.64
N GLY A 98 6.24 -5.67 -17.04
CA GLY A 98 7.50 -4.93 -16.92
C GLY A 98 7.65 -4.29 -15.54
N TYR A 99 8.90 -4.04 -15.13
CA TYR A 99 9.22 -3.42 -13.85
C TYR A 99 9.37 -1.91 -14.00
N HIS A 100 9.03 -1.19 -12.92
CA HIS A 100 9.30 0.24 -12.82
C HIS A 100 10.80 0.49 -12.66
N VAL A 101 11.29 1.63 -13.16
CA VAL A 101 12.72 2.00 -13.10
C VAL A 101 13.31 1.95 -11.69
N VAL A 102 12.51 2.20 -10.65
CA VAL A 102 12.94 2.09 -9.24
C VAL A 102 13.20 0.64 -8.84
N GLN A 103 12.38 -0.29 -9.30
CA GLN A 103 12.56 -1.73 -9.07
C GLN A 103 13.82 -2.23 -9.78
N ASP A 104 13.99 -1.86 -11.06
CA ASP A 104 15.17 -2.23 -11.85
C ASP A 104 16.46 -1.70 -11.22
N ARG A 105 16.50 -0.41 -10.87
CA ARG A 105 17.69 0.20 -10.25
C ARG A 105 18.05 -0.45 -8.93
N LEU A 106 17.08 -0.80 -8.08
CA LEU A 106 17.40 -1.48 -6.83
C LEU A 106 18.03 -2.86 -7.07
N ALA A 107 17.56 -3.59 -8.09
CA ALA A 107 18.10 -4.89 -8.46
C ALA A 107 19.48 -4.78 -9.13
N ASP A 108 19.62 -3.92 -10.14
CA ASP A 108 20.83 -3.74 -10.95
C ASP A 108 22.03 -3.28 -10.12
N PHE A 109 21.80 -2.45 -9.10
CA PHE A 109 22.84 -1.94 -8.22
C PHE A 109 23.07 -2.82 -6.98
N SER A 110 22.68 -4.10 -7.03
CA SER A 110 22.86 -5.07 -5.92
C SER A 110 22.24 -4.59 -4.59
N GLY A 111 21.18 -3.79 -4.65
CA GLY A 111 20.46 -3.27 -3.49
C GLY A 111 19.55 -4.30 -2.82
N THR A 112 19.54 -5.54 -3.31
CA THR A 112 18.73 -6.64 -2.79
C THR A 112 19.60 -7.86 -2.45
N GLN A 113 19.40 -8.43 -1.27
CA GLN A 113 19.95 -9.74 -0.88
C GLN A 113 18.82 -10.76 -0.69
N CYS A 114 18.26 -10.86 0.53
CA CYS A 114 17.14 -11.77 0.81
C CYS A 114 15.81 -11.32 0.18
N GLY A 115 15.70 -10.07 -0.27
CA GLY A 115 14.51 -9.52 -0.93
C GLY A 115 13.40 -9.03 0.00
N PHE A 116 13.39 -9.42 1.27
CA PHE A 116 12.24 -9.15 2.15
C PHE A 116 11.97 -7.65 2.39
N CYS A 117 13.02 -6.83 2.47
CA CYS A 117 12.86 -5.39 2.65
C CYS A 117 12.68 -4.63 1.32
N SER A 118 12.98 -5.26 0.19
CA SER A 118 13.05 -4.59 -1.12
C SER A 118 11.73 -3.94 -1.53
N PRO A 119 10.55 -4.58 -1.37
CA PRO A 119 9.27 -3.92 -1.64
C PRO A 119 9.07 -2.60 -0.88
N GLY A 120 9.35 -2.60 0.43
CA GLY A 120 9.26 -1.40 1.25
C GLY A 120 10.25 -0.32 0.79
N MET A 121 11.49 -0.70 0.46
CA MET A 121 12.48 0.24 -0.08
C MET A 121 12.05 0.85 -1.41
N VAL A 122 11.52 0.03 -2.33
CA VAL A 122 10.96 0.50 -3.61
C VAL A 122 9.86 1.52 -3.38
N MET A 123 8.90 1.24 -2.51
CA MET A 123 7.78 2.15 -2.27
C MET A 123 8.21 3.46 -1.60
N ASN A 124 9.22 3.43 -0.71
CA ASN A 124 9.79 4.66 -0.12
C ASN A 124 10.58 5.51 -1.13
N MET A 125 11.18 4.90 -2.16
CA MET A 125 11.85 5.66 -3.23
C MET A 125 10.87 6.18 -4.28
N TYR A 126 9.70 5.55 -4.40
CA TYR A 126 8.69 5.91 -5.38
C TYR A 126 7.84 7.12 -4.96
N GLY A 127 7.34 7.15 -3.71
CA GLY A 127 6.44 8.21 -3.24
C GLY A 127 6.97 9.07 -2.11
#